data_AF-A0A5M9JPI0-F1
#
_entry.id   AF-A0A5M9JPI0-F1
#
_cell.length_a   1.000
_cell.length_b   1.000
_cell.length_c   1.000
_cell.angle_alpha   90.00
_cell.angle_beta   90.00
_cell.angle_gamma   90.00
#
_symmetry.space_group_name_H-M   'P 1'
#
loop_
_entity.id
_entity.type
_entity.pdbx_description
1 polymer ?
#
loop_
_entity_poly.entity_id
_entity_poly.type
_entity_poly.pdbx_seq_one_letter_code
_entity_poly.pdbx_strand_id
1 'polypeptide(L)'
;MIWSLSIYLFIYLFIYLSVHSSIHSSIHPSIHPSIHPSIHPSTAYHQSYHCGRGFGIQDSVIVMAPNAEIILYHYRFSPFAKRIVWYLNLRGIPFAECLQAPVIPRPDVDALGTKYRRIPIVVVGRDVYNDTRLILQKLEKLYPEYPQISAASMGSPDGMAAEKLLEFWTIDGLFARAAQLLLLDLPLLNDPKAFEFLENTFFSDGREWIFKTSGPTLSDIEAVWPFHWLSTLPGALPEDYISRQQFPRTFAWIERFDQATRSAAKKVPKPKSLLGLEALKIVTASDFVEMDEMVDVQDPTGLQKGQEVQVWPIDTGMNNKDKGRLVGLSSHEIVIESCTKDGVKVKIHTPRHGFRIRGAFDKDGGRDASKL
;
A
#
# COMPACT_ATOMS: atom_id res chain seq x y z
N MET A 1 2.97 19.90 28.01
CA MET A 1 4.05 18.91 28.19
C MET A 1 3.55 17.47 28.30
N ILE A 2 2.52 17.14 29.10
CA ILE A 2 2.09 15.74 29.33
C ILE A 2 1.49 15.06 28.08
N TRP A 3 0.72 15.79 27.26
CA TRP A 3 0.14 15.25 26.01
C TRP A 3 1.18 14.89 24.94
N SER A 4 2.30 15.62 24.90
CA SER A 4 3.40 15.37 23.95
C SER A 4 4.19 14.11 24.30
N LEU A 5 4.44 13.88 25.60
CA LEU A 5 5.09 12.65 26.07
C LEU A 5 4.22 11.42 25.83
N SER A 6 2.89 11.52 26.00
CA SER A 6 2.00 10.38 25.77
C SER A 6 1.96 9.95 24.30
N ILE A 7 1.95 10.90 23.35
CA ILE A 7 1.96 10.61 21.92
C ILE A 7 3.34 10.09 21.49
N TYR A 8 4.41 10.69 22.00
CA TYR A 8 5.78 10.24 21.74
C TYR A 8 6.02 8.82 22.23
N LEU A 9 5.66 8.51 23.49
CA LEU A 9 5.78 7.17 24.05
C LEU A 9 4.91 6.15 23.30
N PHE A 10 3.74 6.59 22.82
CA PHE A 10 2.84 5.77 22.03
C PHE A 10 3.43 5.41 20.66
N ILE A 11 3.97 6.40 19.94
CA ILE A 11 4.63 6.20 18.64
C ILE A 11 5.90 5.38 18.82
N TYR A 12 6.70 5.69 19.84
CA TYR A 12 7.91 4.95 20.19
C TYR A 12 7.60 3.48 20.48
N LEU A 13 6.62 3.19 21.34
CA LEU A 13 6.20 1.81 21.64
C LEU A 13 5.64 1.10 20.40
N PHE A 14 4.88 1.80 19.56
CA PHE A 14 4.32 1.25 18.32
C PHE A 14 5.41 0.87 17.32
N ILE A 15 6.38 1.76 17.07
CA ILE A 15 7.50 1.51 16.16
C ILE A 15 8.42 0.44 16.79
N TYR A 16 8.71 0.53 18.09
CA TYR A 16 9.57 -0.41 18.83
C TYR A 16 9.00 -1.84 18.81
N LEU A 17 7.73 -2.06 19.17
CA LEU A 17 7.11 -3.39 19.10
C LEU A 17 7.03 -3.93 17.66
N SER A 18 6.92 -3.05 16.67
CA SER A 18 6.86 -3.44 15.25
C SER A 18 8.22 -3.82 14.68
N VAL A 19 9.32 -3.29 15.23
CA VAL A 19 10.70 -3.47 14.75
C VAL A 19 11.47 -4.50 15.60
N HIS A 20 11.31 -4.50 16.93
CA HIS A 20 12.09 -5.36 17.84
C HIS A 20 11.70 -6.86 17.73
N SER A 21 10.45 -7.16 17.37
CA SER A 21 10.03 -8.53 17.03
C SER A 21 10.65 -9.03 15.72
N SER A 22 11.27 -8.16 14.91
CA SER A 22 11.82 -8.47 13.59
C SER A 22 13.35 -8.59 13.58
N ILE A 23 14.06 -8.19 14.65
CA ILE A 23 15.54 -8.20 14.70
C ILE A 23 16.09 -9.52 15.30
N HIS A 24 15.33 -10.22 16.14
CA HIS A 24 15.85 -11.42 16.82
C HIS A 24 15.90 -12.71 15.98
N SER A 25 15.57 -12.69 14.68
CA SER A 25 15.57 -13.90 13.83
C SER A 25 16.47 -13.84 12.59
N SER A 26 17.38 -12.87 12.50
CA SER A 26 18.21 -12.69 11.30
C SER A 26 19.67 -12.37 11.65
N ILE A 27 20.40 -13.38 12.11
CA ILE A 27 21.87 -13.40 12.01
C ILE A 27 22.31 -14.75 11.45
N HIS A 28 22.64 -14.78 10.16
CA HIS A 28 23.66 -15.66 9.61
C HIS A 28 24.25 -15.02 8.35
N PRO A 29 25.59 -14.79 8.29
CA PRO A 29 26.26 -14.29 7.10
C PRO A 29 26.83 -15.48 6.29
N SER A 30 26.57 -15.50 4.98
CA SER A 30 27.26 -16.40 4.06
C SER A 30 27.79 -15.60 2.87
N ILE A 31 29.09 -15.36 2.89
CA ILE A 31 29.91 -14.89 1.77
C ILE A 31 30.42 -16.13 1.03
N HIS A 32 30.34 -16.19 -0.29
CA HIS A 32 31.47 -16.63 -1.14
C HIS A 32 31.25 -16.28 -2.63
N PRO A 33 32.32 -15.89 -3.37
CA PRO A 33 32.29 -15.54 -4.79
C PRO A 33 32.75 -16.71 -5.68
N SER A 34 32.42 -16.69 -6.99
CA SER A 34 33.23 -17.28 -8.07
C SER A 34 32.67 -17.00 -9.47
N ILE A 35 33.60 -16.77 -10.38
CA ILE A 35 33.50 -16.41 -11.81
C ILE A 35 33.56 -17.69 -12.66
N HIS A 36 32.84 -17.78 -13.79
CA HIS A 36 33.42 -18.03 -15.13
C HIS A 36 32.36 -17.98 -16.26
N PRO A 37 32.75 -17.61 -17.50
CA PRO A 37 31.87 -17.32 -18.64
C PRO A 37 31.79 -18.50 -19.62
N SER A 38 30.76 -18.55 -20.46
CA SER A 38 30.74 -19.37 -21.68
C SER A 38 29.80 -18.79 -22.73
N ILE A 39 30.36 -18.58 -23.92
CA ILE A 39 29.78 -18.07 -25.17
C ILE A 39 29.37 -19.28 -26.02
N HIS A 40 28.24 -19.22 -26.75
CA HIS A 40 28.07 -19.50 -28.21
C HIS A 40 26.60 -19.75 -28.64
N PRO A 41 26.26 -19.67 -29.95
CA PRO A 41 25.21 -18.76 -30.46
C PRO A 41 24.06 -19.50 -31.19
N SER A 42 23.28 -18.74 -31.99
CA SER A 42 22.29 -19.13 -33.04
C SER A 42 20.84 -18.86 -32.61
N THR A 43 19.93 -18.30 -33.41
CA THR A 43 19.88 -17.92 -34.83
C THR A 43 18.66 -17.01 -34.97
N ALA A 44 18.79 -15.92 -35.73
CA ALA A 44 17.69 -15.03 -36.07
C ALA A 44 16.72 -15.71 -37.06
N TYR A 45 15.42 -15.71 -36.76
CA TYR A 45 14.38 -15.85 -37.77
C TYR A 45 13.53 -14.58 -37.75
N HIS A 46 13.69 -13.82 -38.82
CA HIS A 46 12.92 -12.65 -39.19
C HIS A 46 11.63 -13.15 -39.84
N GLN A 47 10.46 -12.84 -39.29
CA GLN A 47 9.22 -12.91 -40.05
C GLN A 47 8.33 -11.71 -39.73
N SER A 48 8.34 -10.81 -40.71
CA SER A 48 7.52 -9.62 -40.85
C SER A 48 6.05 -10.01 -41.00
N TYR A 49 5.17 -9.43 -40.19
CA TYR A 49 3.73 -9.44 -40.46
C TYR A 49 3.22 -8.02 -40.67
N HIS A 50 2.53 -7.90 -41.80
CA HIS A 50 2.00 -6.69 -42.39
C HIS A 50 0.86 -6.06 -41.58
N CYS A 51 0.84 -4.73 -41.65
CA CYS A 51 -0.22 -3.82 -41.26
C CYS A 51 -1.55 -4.14 -41.95
N GLY A 52 -2.62 -4.30 -41.17
CA GLY A 52 -4.00 -4.41 -41.64
C GLY A 52 -4.94 -3.68 -40.69
N ARG A 53 -5.50 -2.55 -41.16
CA ARG A 53 -6.51 -1.76 -40.46
C ARG A 53 -7.81 -2.57 -40.32
N GLY A 54 -8.34 -2.65 -39.11
CA GLY A 54 -9.71 -3.05 -38.84
C GLY A 54 -10.23 -2.23 -37.66
N PHE A 55 -10.97 -1.17 -37.94
CA PHE A 55 -11.74 -0.42 -36.95
C PHE A 55 -12.91 -1.31 -36.49
N GLY A 56 -12.79 -1.92 -35.32
CA GLY A 56 -13.89 -2.53 -34.60
C GLY A 56 -14.33 -1.59 -33.48
N ILE A 57 -15.59 -1.16 -33.53
CA ILE A 57 -16.25 -0.41 -32.46
C ILE A 57 -16.31 -1.33 -31.24
N GLN A 58 -15.55 -1.01 -30.19
CA GLN A 58 -15.64 -1.71 -28.91
C GLN A 58 -16.81 -1.08 -28.13
N ASP A 59 -17.88 -1.84 -27.93
CA ASP A 59 -18.93 -1.49 -26.98
C ASP A 59 -18.27 -1.23 -25.63
N SER A 60 -18.30 0.04 -25.20
CA SER A 60 -17.78 0.45 -23.91
C SER A 60 -18.72 -0.10 -22.84
N VAL A 61 -18.33 -1.21 -22.22
CA VAL A 61 -18.95 -1.67 -20.98
C VAL A 61 -18.76 -0.55 -19.96
N ILE A 62 -19.85 0.14 -19.63
CA ILE A 62 -19.85 1.13 -18.55
C ILE A 62 -19.59 0.35 -17.25
N VAL A 63 -18.36 0.42 -16.74
CA VAL A 63 -18.02 -0.11 -15.42
C VAL A 63 -18.69 0.80 -14.40
N MET A 64 -19.83 0.39 -13.86
CA MET A 64 -20.49 1.06 -12.75
C MET A 64 -19.78 0.68 -11.45
N ALA A 65 -19.61 1.64 -10.55
CA ALA A 65 -19.04 1.34 -9.24
C ALA A 65 -19.85 0.32 -8.46
N PRO A 66 -19.19 -0.42 -7.55
CA PRO A 66 -19.88 -1.33 -6.66
C PRO A 66 -20.97 -0.62 -5.85
N ASN A 67 -22.14 -1.25 -5.75
CA ASN A 67 -23.19 -0.82 -4.82
C ASN A 67 -22.89 -1.33 -3.39
N ALA A 68 -21.68 -1.08 -2.91
CA ALA A 68 -21.20 -1.50 -1.60
C ALA A 68 -20.43 -0.37 -0.92
N GLU A 69 -20.67 -0.18 0.37
CA GLU A 69 -19.99 0.87 1.15
C GLU A 69 -18.50 0.53 1.33
N ILE A 70 -17.63 1.52 1.11
CA ILE A 70 -16.21 1.43 1.46
C ILE A 70 -16.09 1.55 2.98
N ILE A 71 -15.51 0.54 3.63
CA ILE A 71 -15.20 0.57 5.06
C ILE A 71 -13.68 0.60 5.26
N LEU A 72 -13.18 1.70 5.81
CA LEU A 72 -11.77 1.88 6.14
C LEU A 72 -11.51 1.49 7.60
N TYR A 73 -10.78 0.39 7.80
CA TYR A 73 -10.29 -0.01 9.12
C TYR A 73 -8.96 0.69 9.41
N HIS A 74 -8.97 1.64 10.34
CA HIS A 74 -7.78 2.44 10.61
C HIS A 74 -7.74 3.15 11.96
N TYR A 75 -6.62 3.81 12.25
CA TYR A 75 -6.55 4.83 13.29
C TYR A 75 -6.03 6.13 12.69
N ARG A 76 -6.59 7.27 13.14
CA ARG A 76 -6.51 8.57 12.45
C ARG A 76 -5.10 9.12 12.25
N PHE A 77 -4.15 8.74 13.11
CA PHE A 77 -2.77 9.22 13.04
C PHE A 77 -1.82 8.27 12.31
N SER A 78 -2.31 7.15 11.75
CA SER A 78 -1.48 6.29 10.90
C SER A 78 -1.05 7.06 9.64
N PRO A 79 0.26 7.19 9.35
CA PRO A 79 0.72 7.84 8.13
C PRO A 79 0.26 7.09 6.87
N PHE A 80 0.19 5.75 6.93
CA PHE A 80 -0.35 4.94 5.84
C PHE A 80 -1.87 5.12 5.67
N ALA A 81 -2.63 5.28 6.76
CA ALA A 81 -4.08 5.52 6.65
C ALA A 81 -4.39 6.91 6.08
N LYS A 82 -3.57 7.92 6.43
CA LYS A 82 -3.68 9.27 5.84
C LYS A 82 -3.62 9.24 4.32
N ARG A 83 -2.75 8.41 3.71
CA ARG A 83 -2.68 8.26 2.25
C ARG A 83 -4.04 7.89 1.65
N ILE A 84 -4.71 6.88 2.24
CA ILE A 84 -6.03 6.44 1.78
C ILE A 84 -7.10 7.50 2.01
N VAL A 85 -7.09 8.14 3.18
CA VAL A 85 -8.05 9.22 3.50
C VAL A 85 -7.87 10.43 2.55
N TRP A 86 -6.63 10.83 2.27
CA TRP A 86 -6.35 11.91 1.32
C TRP A 86 -6.81 11.55 -0.08
N TYR A 87 -6.52 10.33 -0.52
CA TYR A 87 -6.93 9.83 -1.82
C TYR A 87 -8.46 9.83 -1.97
N LEU A 88 -9.20 9.25 -1.02
CA LEU A 88 -10.67 9.25 -1.02
C LEU A 88 -11.23 10.68 -1.03
N ASN A 89 -10.69 11.58 -0.19
CA ASN A 89 -11.15 12.96 -0.13
C ASN A 89 -10.89 13.74 -1.42
N LEU A 90 -9.68 13.63 -2.00
CA LEU A 90 -9.31 14.32 -3.24
C LEU A 90 -10.16 13.86 -4.43
N ARG A 91 -10.53 12.58 -4.45
CA ARG A 91 -11.45 12.02 -5.45
C ARG A 91 -12.92 12.27 -5.14
N GLY A 92 -13.25 12.72 -3.93
CA GLY A 92 -14.64 12.97 -3.54
C GLY A 92 -15.43 11.71 -3.16
N ILE A 93 -14.75 10.58 -2.89
CA ILE A 93 -15.38 9.29 -2.65
C ILE A 93 -15.85 9.20 -1.18
N PRO A 94 -17.15 9.01 -0.90
CA PRO A 94 -17.65 8.80 0.45
C PRO A 94 -17.23 7.42 0.98
N PHE A 95 -16.96 7.33 2.28
CA PHE A 95 -16.59 6.08 2.95
C PHE A 95 -17.05 6.08 4.40
N ALA A 96 -17.16 4.89 4.99
CA ALA A 96 -17.30 4.68 6.42
C ALA A 96 -15.94 4.31 7.03
N GLU A 97 -15.78 4.56 8.33
CA GLU A 97 -14.57 4.18 9.07
C GLU A 97 -14.89 3.23 10.22
N CYS A 98 -14.06 2.19 10.39
CA CYS A 98 -14.06 1.34 11.57
C CYS A 98 -12.76 1.59 12.34
N LEU A 99 -12.82 2.40 13.40
CA LEU A 99 -11.62 2.82 14.12
C LEU A 99 -11.01 1.66 14.92
N GLN A 100 -9.70 1.48 14.75
CA GLN A 100 -8.95 0.39 15.36
C GLN A 100 -8.02 0.89 16.46
N ALA A 101 -7.75 0.02 17.44
CA ALA A 101 -6.65 0.25 18.38
C ALA A 101 -5.32 0.27 17.61
N PRO A 102 -4.38 1.16 17.91
CA PRO A 102 -3.12 1.18 17.17
C PRO A 102 -2.18 0.05 17.62
N VAL A 103 -2.43 -0.57 18.77
CA VAL A 103 -1.79 -1.82 19.23
C VAL A 103 -2.72 -3.02 19.05
N ILE A 104 -2.14 -4.23 19.04
CA ILE A 104 -2.86 -5.52 19.02
C ILE A 104 -3.30 -5.85 20.47
N PRO A 105 -4.45 -6.53 20.71
CA PRO A 105 -5.37 -7.15 19.74
C PRO A 105 -6.30 -6.18 19.01
N ARG A 106 -6.73 -6.57 17.80
CA ARG A 106 -7.75 -5.86 16.99
C ARG A 106 -8.86 -6.84 16.61
N PRO A 107 -9.76 -7.17 17.55
CA PRO A 107 -10.78 -8.20 17.36
C PRO A 107 -11.71 -7.90 16.17
N ASP A 108 -11.93 -6.63 15.84
CA ASP A 108 -12.76 -6.22 14.71
C ASP A 108 -12.11 -6.55 13.35
N VAL A 109 -10.78 -6.49 13.26
CA VAL A 109 -10.02 -6.92 12.08
C VAL A 109 -9.95 -8.45 12.03
N ASP A 110 -9.67 -9.10 13.17
CA ASP A 110 -9.66 -10.56 13.26
C ASP A 110 -11.01 -11.17 12.82
N ALA A 111 -12.11 -10.47 13.11
CA ALA A 111 -13.45 -10.87 12.73
C ALA A 111 -13.71 -10.91 11.21
N LEU A 112 -12.91 -10.20 10.41
CA LEU A 112 -12.99 -10.22 8.94
C LEU A 112 -12.46 -11.52 8.34
N GLY A 113 -11.79 -12.38 9.12
CA GLY A 113 -11.17 -13.61 8.60
C GLY A 113 -9.72 -13.43 8.15
N THR A 114 -9.14 -12.25 8.37
CA THR A 114 -7.74 -11.97 8.09
C THR A 114 -6.89 -11.99 9.37
N LYS A 115 -5.65 -12.45 9.24
CA LYS A 115 -4.54 -12.30 10.20
C LYS A 115 -3.63 -11.13 9.83
N TYR A 116 -3.89 -10.42 8.74
CA TYR A 116 -3.13 -9.24 8.36
C TYR A 116 -3.20 -8.18 9.47
N ARG A 117 -2.04 -7.91 10.07
CA ARG A 117 -1.96 -7.04 11.25
C ARG A 117 -1.67 -5.57 10.96
N ARG A 118 -1.41 -5.20 9.70
CA ARG A 118 -1.11 -3.79 9.37
C ARG A 118 -2.41 -3.02 9.13
N ILE A 119 -2.29 -1.70 9.15
CA ILE A 119 -3.38 -0.76 8.97
C ILE A 119 -2.86 0.32 8.01
N PRO A 120 -3.66 0.81 7.05
CA PRO A 120 -5.09 0.54 6.85
C PRO A 120 -5.42 -0.80 6.19
N ILE A 121 -6.67 -1.21 6.38
CA ILE A 121 -7.35 -2.24 5.58
C ILE A 121 -8.60 -1.57 5.01
N VAL A 122 -8.89 -1.77 3.73
CA VAL A 122 -10.13 -1.32 3.09
C VAL A 122 -10.98 -2.55 2.78
N VAL A 123 -12.26 -2.48 3.11
CA VAL A 123 -13.24 -3.52 2.76
C VAL A 123 -14.31 -2.91 1.88
N VAL A 124 -14.63 -3.58 0.77
CA VAL A 124 -15.75 -3.22 -0.10
C VAL A 124 -16.54 -4.49 -0.37
N GLY A 125 -17.80 -4.52 0.09
CA GLY A 125 -18.59 -5.74 0.08
C GLY A 125 -17.93 -6.86 0.89
N ARG A 126 -17.62 -8.00 0.24
CA ARG A 126 -16.88 -9.13 0.83
C ARG A 126 -15.41 -9.22 0.42
N ASP A 127 -14.87 -8.19 -0.20
CA ASP A 127 -13.48 -8.11 -0.64
C ASP A 127 -12.66 -7.25 0.34
N VAL A 128 -11.62 -7.84 0.92
CA VAL A 128 -10.73 -7.27 1.94
C VAL A 128 -9.39 -6.94 1.29
N TYR A 129 -9.09 -5.64 1.16
CA TYR A 129 -7.89 -5.12 0.51
C TYR A 129 -6.83 -4.73 1.53
N ASN A 130 -5.69 -5.42 1.46
CA ASN A 130 -4.53 -5.18 2.28
C ASN A 130 -3.45 -4.44 1.49
N ASP A 131 -2.64 -3.67 2.21
CA ASP A 131 -1.55 -2.83 1.69
C ASP A 131 -2.02 -1.62 0.86
N THR A 132 -1.54 -0.45 1.22
CA THR A 132 -1.92 0.83 0.59
C THR A 132 -1.67 0.87 -0.91
N ARG A 133 -0.65 0.16 -1.42
CA ARG A 133 -0.32 0.14 -2.85
C ARG A 133 -1.46 -0.49 -3.64
N LEU A 134 -1.94 -1.64 -3.16
CA LEU A 134 -3.05 -2.34 -3.79
C LEU A 134 -4.37 -1.58 -3.56
N ILE A 135 -4.61 -1.08 -2.35
CA ILE A 135 -5.82 -0.32 -2.02
C ILE A 135 -6.00 0.86 -2.99
N LEU A 136 -4.95 1.66 -3.23
CA LEU A 136 -5.03 2.82 -4.12
C LEU A 136 -5.33 2.42 -5.57
N GLN A 137 -4.69 1.35 -6.06
CA GLN A 137 -4.97 0.78 -7.38
C GLN A 137 -6.42 0.29 -7.51
N LYS A 138 -6.93 -0.40 -6.49
CA LYS A 138 -8.31 -0.92 -6.48
C LYS A 138 -9.33 0.19 -6.42
N LEU A 139 -9.10 1.23 -5.62
CA LEU A 139 -10.00 2.39 -5.58
C LEU A 139 -10.02 3.15 -6.92
N GLU A 140 -8.88 3.29 -7.61
CA GLU A 140 -8.81 3.89 -8.95
C GLU A 140 -9.65 3.11 -9.98
N LYS A 141 -9.60 1.78 -9.92
CA LYS A 141 -10.31 0.85 -10.82
C LYS A 141 -11.80 0.73 -10.52
N LEU A 142 -12.18 0.61 -9.24
CA LEU A 142 -13.55 0.29 -8.82
C LEU A 142 -14.50 1.49 -8.87
N TYR A 143 -13.97 2.72 -8.83
CA TYR A 143 -14.79 3.93 -8.73
C TYR A 143 -14.47 4.94 -9.86
N PRO A 144 -14.54 4.55 -11.15
CA PRO A 144 -14.14 5.41 -12.27
C PRO A 144 -15.02 6.66 -12.45
N GLU A 145 -16.23 6.67 -11.87
CA GLU A 145 -17.17 7.80 -11.93
C GLU A 145 -16.74 9.01 -11.08
N TYR A 146 -15.82 8.80 -10.13
CA TYR A 146 -15.20 9.87 -9.35
C TYR A 146 -13.93 10.37 -10.04
N PRO A 147 -13.60 11.68 -9.96
CA PRO A 147 -12.37 12.24 -10.53
C PRO A 147 -11.15 11.34 -10.27
N GLN A 148 -10.54 10.88 -11.36
CA GLN A 148 -9.36 10.04 -11.31
C GLN A 148 -8.11 10.91 -11.20
N ILE A 149 -7.17 10.49 -10.36
CA ILE A 149 -5.96 11.28 -10.05
C ILE A 149 -4.67 10.47 -10.20
N SER A 150 -4.73 9.23 -10.69
CA SER A 150 -3.53 8.46 -11.02
C SER A 150 -2.90 8.92 -12.33
N ALA A 151 -1.59 8.71 -12.45
CA ALA A 151 -0.89 8.93 -13.72
C ALA A 151 -1.42 8.07 -14.88
N ALA A 152 -1.91 6.87 -14.56
CA ALA A 152 -2.49 5.95 -15.54
C ALA A 152 -3.75 6.55 -16.19
N SER A 153 -4.65 7.12 -15.39
CA SER A 153 -5.87 7.76 -15.87
C SER A 153 -5.61 9.05 -16.66
N MET A 154 -4.46 9.68 -16.46
CA MET A 154 -4.00 10.82 -17.28
C MET A 154 -3.34 10.39 -18.60
N GLY A 155 -3.16 9.08 -18.85
CA GLY A 155 -2.55 8.57 -20.07
C GLY A 155 -1.07 8.90 -20.22
N SER A 156 -0.33 9.04 -19.11
CA SER A 156 1.09 9.42 -19.11
C SER A 156 1.99 8.23 -18.72
N PRO A 157 2.64 7.53 -19.67
CA PRO A 157 3.57 6.44 -19.36
C PRO A 157 4.72 6.85 -18.44
N ASP A 158 5.32 8.01 -18.71
CA ASP A 158 6.38 8.56 -17.86
C ASP A 158 5.84 8.92 -16.47
N GLY A 159 4.60 9.43 -16.40
CA GLY A 159 3.90 9.67 -15.16
C GLY A 159 3.67 8.38 -14.35
N MET A 160 3.25 7.30 -15.00
CA MET A 160 3.05 6.00 -14.33
C MET A 160 4.37 5.46 -13.77
N ALA A 161 5.46 5.57 -14.54
CA ALA A 161 6.79 5.18 -14.08
C ALA A 161 7.23 6.04 -12.88
N ALA A 162 7.07 7.36 -12.96
CA ALA A 162 7.43 8.27 -11.88
C ALA A 162 6.59 8.04 -10.61
N GLU A 163 5.28 7.87 -10.74
CA GLU A 163 4.36 7.55 -9.62
C GLU A 163 4.78 6.24 -8.94
N LYS A 164 5.10 5.20 -9.71
CA LYS A 164 5.58 3.92 -9.18
C LYS A 164 6.94 4.02 -8.50
N LEU A 165 7.86 4.81 -9.05
CA LEU A 165 9.17 5.06 -8.44
C LEU A 165 9.05 5.85 -7.14
N LEU A 166 8.13 6.81 -7.07
CA LEU A 166 7.83 7.56 -5.85
C LEU A 166 7.23 6.65 -4.78
N GLU A 167 6.26 5.80 -5.13
CA GLU A 167 5.69 4.79 -4.24
C GLU A 167 6.79 3.87 -3.65
N PHE A 168 7.69 3.37 -4.51
CA PHE A 168 8.79 2.50 -4.08
C PHE A 168 9.79 3.26 -3.19
N TRP A 169 10.22 4.44 -3.63
CA TRP A 169 11.19 5.26 -2.91
C TRP A 169 10.69 5.66 -1.53
N THR A 170 9.43 6.09 -1.40
CA THR A 170 8.93 6.56 -0.10
C THR A 170 8.59 5.43 0.85
N ILE A 171 8.01 4.32 0.38
CA ILE A 171 7.61 3.21 1.25
C ILE A 171 8.78 2.30 1.59
N ASP A 172 9.50 1.78 0.59
CA ASP A 172 10.56 0.78 0.81
C ASP A 172 11.92 1.44 1.13
N GLY A 173 12.11 2.70 0.74
CA GLY A 173 13.32 3.48 1.00
C GLY A 173 13.18 4.42 2.18
N LEU A 174 12.62 5.60 1.94
CA LEU A 174 12.65 6.75 2.85
C LEU A 174 11.98 6.46 4.19
N PHE A 175 10.76 5.94 4.20
CA PHE A 175 10.03 5.68 5.45
C PHE A 175 10.71 4.59 6.28
N ALA A 176 11.14 3.49 5.64
CA ALA A 176 11.84 2.41 6.33
C ALA A 176 13.10 2.92 7.04
N ARG A 177 13.85 3.83 6.40
CA ARG A 177 15.00 4.50 7.02
C ARG A 177 14.57 5.48 8.11
N ALA A 178 13.65 6.39 7.84
CA ALA A 178 13.18 7.38 8.82
C ALA A 178 12.66 6.71 10.11
N ALA A 179 11.89 5.63 9.99
CA ALA A 179 11.38 4.86 11.13
C ALA A 179 12.48 4.18 11.95
N GLN A 180 13.53 3.65 11.31
CA GLN A 180 14.69 3.08 12.02
C GLN A 180 15.44 4.13 12.86
N LEU A 181 15.45 5.37 12.39
CA LEU A 181 16.19 6.46 13.01
C LEU A 181 15.41 7.18 14.10
N LEU A 182 14.07 7.10 14.09
CA LEU A 182 13.26 7.53 15.23
C LEU A 182 13.43 6.65 16.47
N LEU A 183 13.92 5.42 16.32
CA LEU A 183 14.08 4.46 17.42
C LEU A 183 15.43 4.50 18.12
N LEU A 184 16.42 5.06 17.46
CA LEU A 184 17.79 5.12 17.92
C LEU A 184 18.12 6.60 17.85
N ASP A 185 18.49 7.27 18.94
CA ASP A 185 18.94 8.68 18.95
C ASP A 185 20.19 8.86 18.05
N LEU A 186 20.00 8.73 16.73
CA LEU A 186 21.03 8.56 15.73
C LEU A 186 21.07 9.82 14.86
N PRO A 187 22.28 10.27 14.49
CA PRO A 187 22.48 11.45 13.64
C PRO A 187 21.80 11.40 12.26
N LEU A 188 21.26 10.27 11.82
CA LEU A 188 20.70 10.12 10.47
C LEU A 188 19.30 10.74 10.34
N LEU A 189 18.58 11.02 11.45
CA LEU A 189 17.41 11.93 11.42
C LEU A 189 17.80 13.36 11.00
N ASN A 190 19.11 13.65 11.05
CA ASN A 190 19.68 14.91 10.60
C ASN A 190 20.19 14.86 9.16
N ASP A 191 19.95 13.79 8.38
CA ASP A 191 20.38 13.78 6.96
C ASP A 191 19.38 14.57 6.11
N PRO A 192 19.70 15.82 5.70
CA PRO A 192 18.77 16.67 4.98
C PRO A 192 18.59 16.22 3.53
N LYS A 193 19.33 15.22 3.02
CA LYS A 193 19.36 14.86 1.59
C LYS A 193 17.98 14.65 0.97
N ALA A 194 17.03 14.08 1.71
CA ALA A 194 15.68 13.89 1.19
C ALA A 194 14.97 15.24 0.99
N PHE A 195 15.13 16.19 1.92
CA PHE A 195 14.65 17.56 1.79
C PHE A 195 15.43 18.35 0.73
N GLU A 196 16.76 18.22 0.67
CA GLU A 196 17.60 18.85 -0.36
C GLU A 196 17.22 18.37 -1.76
N PHE A 197 16.96 17.08 -1.93
CA PHE A 197 16.51 16.51 -3.19
C PHE A 197 15.15 17.09 -3.62
N LEU A 198 14.20 17.23 -2.68
CA LEU A 198 12.93 17.89 -2.98
C LEU A 198 13.11 19.37 -3.34
N GLU A 199 13.87 20.10 -2.52
CA GLU A 199 14.07 21.55 -2.63
C GLU A 199 14.85 21.97 -3.88
N ASN A 200 15.95 21.27 -4.14
CA ASN A 200 16.96 21.64 -5.11
C ASN A 200 16.86 20.86 -6.41
N THR A 201 16.11 19.75 -6.44
CA THR A 201 15.86 18.98 -7.67
C THR A 201 14.39 19.03 -8.07
N PHE A 202 13.48 18.47 -7.28
CA PHE A 202 12.08 18.31 -7.68
C PHE A 202 11.33 19.64 -7.87
N PHE A 203 11.49 20.56 -6.92
CA PHE A 203 10.81 21.86 -6.92
C PHE A 203 11.71 23.00 -7.43
N SER A 204 12.86 22.67 -8.02
CA SER A 204 13.83 23.65 -8.53
C SER A 204 13.27 24.55 -9.63
N ASP A 205 12.30 24.05 -10.40
CA ASP A 205 11.65 24.77 -11.49
C ASP A 205 10.38 25.54 -11.08
N GLY A 206 10.11 25.63 -9.77
CA GLY A 206 8.98 26.39 -9.23
C GLY A 206 7.61 25.74 -9.43
N ARG A 207 7.54 24.45 -9.82
CA ARG A 207 6.27 23.72 -9.90
C ARG A 207 5.56 23.68 -8.53
N GLU A 208 4.23 23.66 -8.57
CA GLU A 208 3.43 23.53 -7.33
C GLU A 208 3.11 22.07 -6.99
N TRP A 209 2.96 21.23 -8.00
CA TRP A 209 2.63 19.80 -7.90
C TRP A 209 3.59 18.97 -8.75
N ILE A 210 3.79 17.70 -8.39
CA ILE A 210 4.82 16.84 -9.01
C ILE A 210 4.72 16.79 -10.53
N PHE A 211 3.50 16.69 -11.07
CA PHE A 211 3.22 16.63 -12.51
C PHE A 211 2.71 17.93 -13.13
N LYS A 212 2.89 19.08 -12.46
CA LYS A 212 2.47 20.40 -12.98
C LYS A 212 0.98 20.47 -13.36
N THR A 213 0.16 19.68 -12.68
CA THR A 213 -1.30 19.67 -12.78
C THR A 213 -1.91 20.88 -12.07
N SER A 214 -3.22 21.11 -12.22
CA SER A 214 -3.92 22.19 -11.51
C SER A 214 -4.19 21.88 -10.02
N GLY A 215 -4.04 20.62 -9.62
CA GLY A 215 -4.20 20.14 -8.24
C GLY A 215 -3.33 18.91 -7.98
N PRO A 216 -3.28 18.43 -6.73
CA PRO A 216 -2.46 17.27 -6.37
C PRO A 216 -2.96 16.01 -7.05
N THR A 217 -2.04 15.12 -7.41
CA THR A 217 -2.33 13.79 -7.96
C THR A 217 -1.96 12.68 -6.99
N LEU A 218 -2.16 11.42 -7.38
CA LEU A 218 -1.68 10.26 -6.64
C LEU A 218 -0.16 10.32 -6.43
N SER A 219 0.62 10.79 -7.41
CA SER A 219 2.06 11.05 -7.21
C SER A 219 2.38 11.98 -6.06
N ASP A 220 1.60 13.05 -5.86
CA ASP A 220 1.80 13.94 -4.71
C ASP A 220 1.53 13.19 -3.39
N ILE A 221 0.49 12.35 -3.35
CA ILE A 221 0.21 11.47 -2.18
C ILE A 221 1.39 10.51 -1.95
N GLU A 222 1.89 9.84 -3.00
CA GLU A 222 2.98 8.88 -2.92
C GLU A 222 4.30 9.50 -2.44
N ALA A 223 4.52 10.78 -2.74
CA ALA A 223 5.73 11.49 -2.36
C ALA A 223 5.64 12.19 -0.98
N VAL A 224 4.54 12.88 -0.69
CA VAL A 224 4.47 13.87 0.41
C VAL A 224 4.38 13.24 1.79
N TRP A 225 3.79 12.05 1.87
CA TRP A 225 3.32 11.49 3.13
C TRP A 225 4.40 11.31 4.21
N PRO A 226 5.68 10.94 3.93
CA PRO A 226 6.70 10.84 4.97
C PRO A 226 7.11 12.23 5.48
N PHE A 227 7.17 13.22 4.59
CA PHE A 227 7.54 14.60 4.95
C PHE A 227 6.42 15.31 5.72
N HIS A 228 5.16 15.09 5.34
CA HIS A 228 4.00 15.53 6.13
C HIS A 228 3.99 14.89 7.51
N TRP A 229 4.27 13.59 7.59
CA TRP A 229 4.35 12.88 8.86
C TRP A 229 5.46 13.45 9.75
N LEU A 230 6.69 13.55 9.26
CA LEU A 230 7.82 14.10 10.02
C LEU A 230 7.58 15.55 10.45
N SER A 231 7.04 16.41 9.57
CA SER A 231 6.74 17.81 9.91
C SER A 231 5.61 17.99 10.92
N THR A 232 4.77 16.97 11.12
CA THR A 232 3.68 16.99 12.11
C THR A 232 4.01 16.24 13.40
N LEU A 233 5.18 15.60 13.46
CA LEU A 233 5.69 14.93 14.67
C LEU A 233 6.58 15.88 15.48
N PRO A 234 6.19 16.24 16.71
CA PRO A 234 7.03 17.07 17.57
C PRO A 234 8.43 16.46 17.78
N GLY A 235 9.47 17.23 17.47
CA GLY A 235 10.87 16.82 17.64
C GLY A 235 11.42 15.88 16.55
N ALA A 236 10.64 15.52 15.53
CA ALA A 236 11.12 14.63 14.47
C ALA A 236 12.03 15.31 13.44
N LEU A 237 11.91 16.64 13.29
CA LEU A 237 12.78 17.43 12.42
C LEU A 237 13.65 18.36 13.27
N PRO A 238 14.99 18.31 13.13
CA PRO A 238 15.89 19.23 13.84
C PRO A 238 15.82 20.62 13.20
N GLU A 239 15.28 21.61 13.91
CA GLU A 239 15.01 22.95 13.35
C GLU A 239 16.26 23.68 12.82
N ASP A 240 17.44 23.39 13.37
CA ASP A 240 18.71 23.98 12.92
C ASP A 240 19.10 23.53 11.50
N TYR A 241 18.66 22.34 11.08
CA TYR A 241 19.01 21.76 9.78
C TYR A 241 17.83 21.71 8.83
N ILE A 242 16.63 21.36 9.32
CA ILE A 242 15.42 21.16 8.52
C ILE A 242 14.32 22.08 9.04
N SER A 243 14.18 23.24 8.38
CA SER A 243 13.09 24.18 8.66
C SER A 243 12.58 24.86 7.39
N ARG A 244 11.54 25.69 7.53
CA ARG A 244 10.98 26.53 6.47
C ARG A 244 11.98 27.50 5.88
N GLN A 245 12.98 27.92 6.65
CA GLN A 245 14.02 28.84 6.18
C GLN A 245 15.01 28.12 5.24
N GLN A 246 15.41 26.90 5.58
CA GLN A 246 16.34 26.10 4.79
C GLN A 246 15.66 25.43 3.58
N PHE A 247 14.40 25.00 3.71
CA PHE A 247 13.66 24.26 2.67
C PHE A 247 12.29 24.89 2.32
N PRO A 248 12.26 26.17 1.91
CA PRO A 248 11.02 26.91 1.71
C PRO A 248 10.08 26.28 0.67
N ARG A 249 10.59 25.72 -0.44
CA ARG A 249 9.75 25.14 -1.49
C ARG A 249 9.11 23.83 -1.03
N THR A 250 9.88 23.01 -0.33
CA THR A 250 9.44 21.73 0.21
C THR A 250 8.34 21.92 1.25
N PHE A 251 8.53 22.84 2.20
CA PHE A 251 7.50 23.17 3.19
C PHE A 251 6.26 23.82 2.55
N ALA A 252 6.44 24.69 1.56
CA ALA A 252 5.32 25.27 0.82
C ALA A 252 4.49 24.19 0.10
N TRP A 253 5.12 23.17 -0.49
CA TRP A 253 4.41 22.04 -1.09
C TRP A 253 3.65 21.20 -0.06
N ILE A 254 4.27 20.89 1.09
CA ILE A 254 3.60 20.15 2.19
C ILE A 254 2.36 20.90 2.69
N GLU A 255 2.49 22.21 2.92
CA GLU A 255 1.38 23.05 3.41
C GLU A 255 0.27 23.19 2.38
N ARG A 256 0.62 23.37 1.10
CA ARG A 256 -0.34 23.42 -0.01
C ARG A 256 -1.09 22.10 -0.15
N PHE A 257 -0.39 20.97 -0.02
CA PHE A 257 -1.00 19.64 -0.04
C PHE A 257 -1.95 19.43 1.15
N ASP A 258 -1.55 19.82 2.37
CA ASP A 258 -2.41 19.77 3.56
C ASP A 258 -3.68 20.62 3.38
N GLN A 259 -3.54 21.83 2.82
CA GLN A 259 -4.68 22.70 2.53
C GLN A 259 -5.61 22.11 1.46
N ALA A 260 -5.06 21.55 0.39
CA ALA A 260 -5.83 20.93 -0.69
C ALA A 260 -6.65 19.74 -0.16
N THR A 261 -6.02 18.84 0.58
CA THR A 261 -6.69 17.66 1.16
C THR A 261 -7.74 18.02 2.21
N ARG A 262 -7.50 19.01 3.07
CA ARG A 262 -8.52 19.53 4.00
C ARG A 262 -9.69 20.19 3.28
N SER A 263 -9.42 20.92 2.20
CA SER A 263 -10.47 21.57 1.41
C SER A 263 -11.32 20.53 0.69
N ALA A 264 -10.71 19.46 0.19
CA ALA A 264 -11.41 18.33 -0.40
C ALA A 264 -12.27 17.58 0.64
N ALA A 265 -11.72 17.32 1.84
CA ALA A 265 -12.44 16.67 2.93
C ALA A 265 -13.71 17.42 3.39
N LYS A 266 -13.76 18.76 3.23
CA LYS A 266 -14.97 19.55 3.53
C LYS A 266 -16.09 19.37 2.51
N LYS A 267 -15.77 18.90 1.30
CA LYS A 267 -16.73 18.68 0.20
C LYS A 267 -17.34 17.28 0.24
N VAL A 268 -16.68 16.33 0.92
CA VAL A 268 -17.16 14.96 1.08
C VAL A 268 -17.93 14.85 2.39
N PRO A 269 -19.04 14.08 2.46
CA PRO A 269 -19.71 13.78 3.72
C PRO A 269 -18.71 13.22 4.75
N LYS A 270 -18.83 13.67 6.00
CA LYS A 270 -17.98 13.16 7.08
C LYS A 270 -18.17 11.63 7.18
N PRO A 271 -17.09 10.84 7.24
CA PRO A 271 -17.20 9.39 7.33
C PRO A 271 -18.03 8.95 8.53
N LYS A 272 -18.97 8.03 8.29
CA LYS A 272 -19.72 7.37 9.36
C LYS A 272 -18.75 6.48 10.15
N SER A 273 -18.64 6.69 11.46
CA SER A 273 -17.89 5.78 12.32
C SER A 273 -18.76 4.57 12.68
N LEU A 274 -18.27 3.38 12.33
CA LEU A 274 -18.91 2.09 12.59
C LEU A 274 -18.22 1.37 13.75
N LEU A 275 -19.02 0.72 14.60
CA LEU A 275 -18.50 -0.30 15.51
C LEU A 275 -18.13 -1.56 14.71
N GLY A 276 -17.15 -2.33 15.18
CA GLY A 276 -16.69 -3.53 14.46
C GLY A 276 -17.79 -4.55 14.13
N LEU A 277 -18.75 -4.74 15.04
CA LEU A 277 -19.91 -5.60 14.80
C LEU A 277 -20.86 -5.05 13.72
N GLU A 278 -20.99 -3.74 13.61
CA GLU A 278 -21.81 -3.11 12.56
C GLU A 278 -21.13 -3.25 11.20
N ALA A 279 -19.82 -2.97 11.15
CA ALA A 279 -19.02 -3.15 9.95
C ALA A 279 -19.05 -4.61 9.48
N LEU A 280 -18.90 -5.57 10.38
CA LEU A 280 -18.99 -6.99 10.02
C LEU A 280 -20.39 -7.39 9.50
N LYS A 281 -21.46 -6.85 10.08
CA LYS A 281 -22.83 -7.07 9.57
C LYS A 281 -22.98 -6.55 8.14
N ILE A 282 -22.41 -5.38 7.84
CA ILE A 282 -22.42 -4.84 6.47
C ILE A 282 -21.65 -5.76 5.53
N VAL A 283 -20.43 -6.18 5.90
CA VAL A 283 -19.59 -7.09 5.09
C VAL A 283 -20.30 -8.42 4.83
N THR A 284 -20.83 -9.05 5.89
CA THR A 284 -21.49 -10.37 5.79
C THR A 284 -22.78 -10.31 4.97
N ALA A 285 -23.50 -9.18 4.98
CA ALA A 285 -24.72 -8.97 4.19
C ALA A 285 -24.46 -8.56 2.73
N SER A 286 -23.23 -8.17 2.38
CA SER A 286 -22.89 -7.68 1.03
C SER A 286 -22.50 -8.82 0.08
N ASP A 287 -22.43 -8.53 -1.22
CA ASP A 287 -21.86 -9.42 -2.22
C ASP A 287 -20.36 -9.15 -2.45
N PHE A 288 -19.70 -10.03 -3.20
CA PHE A 288 -18.37 -9.76 -3.74
C PHE A 288 -18.47 -8.66 -4.80
N VAL A 289 -17.54 -7.72 -4.79
CA VAL A 289 -17.43 -6.64 -5.76
C VAL A 289 -16.41 -6.94 -6.85
N GLU A 290 -15.54 -7.93 -6.62
CA GLU A 290 -14.64 -8.45 -7.64
C GLU A 290 -14.98 -9.89 -8.04
N MET A 291 -14.88 -10.12 -9.35
CA MET A 291 -14.93 -11.47 -9.90
C MET A 291 -13.68 -12.26 -9.48
N ASP A 292 -13.78 -13.58 -9.49
CA ASP A 292 -12.59 -14.43 -9.31
C ASP A 292 -11.54 -14.08 -10.37
N GLU A 293 -10.35 -13.71 -9.91
CA GLU A 293 -9.19 -13.60 -10.80
C GLU A 293 -8.77 -14.99 -11.28
N MET A 294 -8.04 -15.03 -12.38
CA MET A 294 -7.40 -16.27 -12.81
C MET A 294 -6.14 -16.51 -11.97
N VAL A 295 -5.81 -17.78 -11.73
CA VAL A 295 -4.49 -18.17 -11.23
C VAL A 295 -3.62 -18.41 -12.47
N ASP A 296 -2.58 -17.60 -12.62
CA ASP A 296 -1.63 -17.72 -13.71
C ASP A 296 -0.92 -19.08 -13.65
N VAL A 297 -1.21 -19.92 -14.65
CA VAL A 297 -0.62 -21.27 -14.77
C VAL A 297 0.89 -21.25 -15.03
N GLN A 298 1.43 -20.09 -15.45
CA GLN A 298 2.86 -19.87 -15.65
C GLN A 298 3.53 -19.22 -14.42
N ASP A 299 2.79 -18.97 -13.33
CA ASP A 299 3.38 -18.38 -12.13
C ASP A 299 4.50 -19.30 -11.60
N PRO A 300 5.69 -18.75 -11.29
CA PRO A 300 6.86 -19.53 -10.91
C PRO A 300 6.70 -20.31 -9.60
N THR A 301 5.66 -20.02 -8.80
CA THR A 301 5.37 -20.80 -7.59
C THR A 301 4.76 -22.18 -7.87
N GLY A 302 4.20 -22.39 -9.07
CA GLY A 302 3.49 -23.63 -9.42
C GLY A 302 2.19 -23.88 -8.65
N LEU A 303 1.69 -22.89 -7.92
CA LEU A 303 0.46 -22.99 -7.14
C LEU A 303 -0.77 -23.01 -8.05
N GLN A 304 -1.80 -23.77 -7.65
CA GLN A 304 -3.00 -23.99 -8.47
C GLN A 304 -4.23 -23.36 -7.83
N LYS A 305 -5.20 -22.95 -8.66
CA LYS A 305 -6.51 -22.48 -8.19
C LYS A 305 -7.15 -23.55 -7.32
N GLY A 306 -7.66 -23.15 -6.16
CA GLY A 306 -8.27 -24.04 -5.18
C GLY A 306 -7.30 -24.65 -4.16
N GLN A 307 -5.99 -24.46 -4.30
CA GLN A 307 -5.01 -24.97 -3.34
C GLN A 307 -5.08 -24.18 -2.03
N GLU A 308 -4.96 -24.87 -0.89
CA GLU A 308 -4.79 -24.23 0.42
C GLU A 308 -3.41 -23.59 0.52
N VAL A 309 -3.39 -22.30 0.86
CA VAL A 309 -2.18 -21.49 0.90
C VAL A 309 -2.10 -20.63 2.16
N GLN A 310 -0.90 -20.13 2.43
CA GLN A 310 -0.64 -19.10 3.41
C GLN A 310 -0.07 -17.86 2.72
N VAL A 311 -0.52 -16.68 3.13
CA VAL A 311 -0.05 -15.39 2.59
C VAL A 311 0.35 -14.47 3.74
N TRP A 312 1.50 -13.80 3.62
CA TRP A 312 1.99 -12.86 4.64
C TRP A 312 3.01 -11.86 4.09
N PRO A 313 3.20 -10.71 4.73
CA PRO A 313 4.23 -9.75 4.32
C PRO A 313 5.64 -10.27 4.59
N ILE A 314 6.63 -9.86 3.78
CA ILE A 314 8.03 -10.30 3.94
C ILE A 314 8.85 -9.48 4.93
N ASP A 315 8.31 -8.37 5.39
CA ASP A 315 8.93 -7.42 6.32
C ASP A 315 8.15 -7.38 7.66
N THR A 316 7.55 -6.25 8.06
CA THR A 316 6.91 -6.13 9.37
C THR A 316 5.61 -6.95 9.48
N GLY A 317 5.48 -7.81 10.49
CA GLY A 317 4.24 -8.61 10.67
C GLY A 317 4.20 -9.96 9.95
N MET A 318 5.34 -10.42 9.44
CA MET A 318 5.53 -11.76 8.85
C MET A 318 5.04 -12.94 9.68
N ASN A 319 4.87 -12.76 11.00
CA ASN A 319 4.41 -13.82 11.93
C ASN A 319 2.91 -14.07 11.85
N ASN A 320 2.13 -13.18 11.24
CA ASN A 320 0.69 -13.33 11.10
C ASN A 320 0.39 -13.67 9.64
N LYS A 321 -0.10 -14.89 9.43
CA LYS A 321 -0.29 -15.46 8.10
C LYS A 321 -1.77 -15.68 7.86
N ASP A 322 -2.28 -15.04 6.83
CA ASP A 322 -3.59 -15.37 6.32
C ASP A 322 -3.56 -16.79 5.76
N LYS A 323 -4.65 -17.54 5.97
CA LYS A 323 -4.84 -18.89 5.42
C LYS A 323 -6.14 -18.93 4.66
N GLY A 324 -6.13 -19.64 3.55
CA GLY A 324 -7.32 -19.83 2.75
C GLY A 324 -7.02 -20.49 1.41
N ARG A 325 -8.09 -20.61 0.63
CA ARG A 325 -8.07 -21.24 -0.69
C ARG A 325 -7.61 -20.23 -1.73
N LEU A 326 -6.59 -20.56 -2.52
CA LEU A 326 -6.10 -19.69 -3.60
C LEU A 326 -7.18 -19.52 -4.68
N VAL A 327 -7.63 -18.29 -4.91
CA VAL A 327 -8.64 -17.98 -5.93
C VAL A 327 -8.15 -17.05 -7.03
N GLY A 328 -7.05 -16.32 -6.81
CA GLY A 328 -6.40 -15.47 -7.80
C GLY A 328 -4.90 -15.36 -7.59
N LEU A 329 -4.12 -15.37 -8.68
CA LEU A 329 -2.66 -15.23 -8.63
C LEU A 329 -2.15 -14.62 -9.93
N SER A 330 -1.55 -13.44 -9.85
CA SER A 330 -0.94 -12.76 -10.97
C SER A 330 0.42 -12.17 -10.58
N SER A 331 1.10 -11.56 -11.55
CA SER A 331 2.31 -10.77 -11.31
C SER A 331 2.08 -9.55 -10.40
N HIS A 332 0.83 -9.15 -10.16
CA HIS A 332 0.48 -7.95 -9.39
C HIS A 332 -0.23 -8.26 -8.08
N GLU A 333 -0.97 -9.37 -7.99
CA GLU A 333 -1.91 -9.62 -6.92
C GLU A 333 -2.02 -11.09 -6.54
N ILE A 334 -2.29 -11.33 -5.25
CA ILE A 334 -2.61 -12.61 -4.66
C ILE A 334 -3.99 -12.48 -4.01
N VAL A 335 -4.91 -13.39 -4.35
CA VAL A 335 -6.26 -13.43 -3.80
C VAL A 335 -6.56 -14.79 -3.20
N ILE A 336 -6.93 -14.82 -1.92
CA ILE A 336 -7.33 -16.04 -1.22
C ILE A 336 -8.76 -15.91 -0.68
N GLU A 337 -9.52 -16.99 -0.74
CA GLU A 337 -10.83 -17.09 -0.09
C GLU A 337 -10.62 -17.57 1.35
N SER A 338 -11.14 -16.80 2.31
CA SER A 338 -11.18 -17.15 3.73
C SER A 338 -12.60 -16.98 4.28
N CYS A 339 -12.77 -17.05 5.59
CA CYS A 339 -14.07 -16.87 6.25
C CYS A 339 -13.96 -15.86 7.40
N THR A 340 -14.95 -14.97 7.50
CA THR A 340 -15.19 -14.16 8.69
C THR A 340 -15.38 -15.04 9.93
N LYS A 341 -15.36 -14.42 11.12
CA LYS A 341 -15.63 -15.15 12.38
C LYS A 341 -17.00 -15.85 12.40
N ASP A 342 -17.96 -15.37 11.61
CA ASP A 342 -19.32 -15.91 11.52
C ASP A 342 -19.45 -16.94 10.38
N GLY A 343 -18.34 -17.35 9.75
CA GLY A 343 -18.30 -18.38 8.72
C GLY A 343 -18.70 -17.92 7.31
N VAL A 344 -18.93 -16.61 7.11
CA VAL A 344 -19.21 -16.05 5.77
C VAL A 344 -17.92 -15.89 4.98
N LYS A 345 -17.93 -16.36 3.73
CA LYS A 345 -16.78 -16.26 2.82
C LYS A 345 -16.41 -14.81 2.52
N VAL A 346 -15.10 -14.55 2.48
CA VAL A 346 -14.51 -13.28 2.04
C VAL A 346 -13.33 -13.56 1.14
N LYS A 347 -12.94 -12.59 0.32
CA LYS A 347 -11.70 -12.61 -0.46
C LYS A 347 -10.70 -11.66 0.17
N ILE A 348 -9.49 -12.13 0.41
CA ILE A 348 -8.39 -11.32 0.93
C ILE A 348 -7.44 -11.05 -0.23
N HIS A 349 -7.25 -9.78 -0.54
CA HIS A 349 -6.45 -9.27 -1.63
C HIS A 349 -5.17 -8.65 -1.08
N THR A 350 -4.03 -9.10 -1.59
CA THR A 350 -2.70 -8.57 -1.23
C THR A 350 -1.86 -8.36 -2.49
N PRO A 351 -1.00 -7.34 -2.57
CA PRO A 351 -0.11 -7.19 -3.71
C PRO A 351 0.88 -8.35 -3.75
N ARG A 352 1.36 -8.69 -4.96
CA ARG A 352 2.43 -9.66 -5.15
C ARG A 352 3.76 -9.16 -4.55
N HIS A 353 4.05 -7.88 -4.75
CA HIS A 353 5.24 -7.22 -4.18
C HIS A 353 5.11 -7.07 -2.67
N GLY A 354 6.18 -7.41 -1.93
CA GLY A 354 6.22 -7.29 -0.46
C GLY A 354 5.48 -8.40 0.29
N PHE A 355 4.93 -9.40 -0.41
CA PHE A 355 4.25 -10.55 0.19
C PHE A 355 4.85 -11.87 -0.27
N ARG A 356 4.71 -12.87 0.60
CA ARG A 356 5.06 -14.26 0.33
C ARG A 356 3.79 -15.09 0.34
N ILE A 357 3.70 -15.99 -0.62
CA ILE A 357 2.69 -17.06 -0.67
C ILE A 357 3.40 -18.41 -0.62
N ARG A 358 2.81 -19.38 0.10
CA ARG A 358 3.23 -20.78 0.06
C ARG A 358 2.02 -21.70 0.16
N GLY A 359 2.10 -22.88 -0.46
CA GLY A 359 1.16 -23.96 -0.20
C GLY A 359 1.17 -24.32 1.29
N ALA A 360 -0.01 -24.54 1.88
CA ALA A 360 -0.09 -25.16 3.19
C ALA A 360 0.39 -26.60 3.05
N PHE A 361 1.51 -26.96 3.69
CA PHE A 361 1.95 -28.35 3.74
C PHE A 361 0.87 -29.18 4.47
N ASP A 362 0.41 -30.26 3.85
CA ASP A 362 -0.27 -31.33 4.58
C ASP A 362 0.68 -31.84 5.66
N LYS A 363 0.13 -32.15 6.83
CA LYS A 363 0.88 -32.57 8.03
C LYS A 363 1.61 -33.92 7.88
N ASP A 364 1.57 -34.57 6.73
CA ASP A 364 2.22 -35.86 6.49
C ASP A 364 3.43 -35.68 5.58
N GLY A 365 4.62 -35.85 6.17
CA GLY A 365 5.89 -35.46 5.61
C GLY A 365 6.30 -36.14 4.30
N GLY A 366 7.00 -35.39 3.43
CA GLY A 366 7.72 -35.97 2.31
C GLY A 366 8.23 -35.00 1.23
N ARG A 367 9.33 -34.28 1.53
CA ARG A 367 10.28 -33.61 0.59
C ARG A 367 9.73 -32.45 -0.28
N ASP A 368 10.51 -31.46 -0.73
CA ASP A 368 11.97 -31.29 -0.84
C ASP A 368 12.33 -29.79 -0.66
N ALA A 369 13.29 -29.48 0.21
CA ALA A 369 13.79 -28.12 0.45
C ALA A 369 14.88 -27.70 -0.55
N SER A 370 14.96 -28.36 -1.72
CA SER A 370 15.88 -28.03 -2.82
C SER A 370 15.20 -27.38 -4.04
N LYS A 371 13.91 -27.03 -3.94
CA LYS A 371 13.22 -26.14 -4.88
C LYS A 371 12.61 -24.94 -4.14
N LEU A 372 13.45 -23.95 -3.82
CA LEU A 372 13.19 -22.50 -3.78
C LEU A 372 14.24 -21.78 -2.92
#